data_AF-A0A0D2Q7F7-F1
#
_entry.id   AF-A0A0D2Q7F7-F1
#
_cell.length_a   1.000
_cell.length_b   1.000
_cell.length_c   1.000
_cell.angle_alpha   90.00
_cell.angle_beta   90.00
_cell.angle_gamma   90.00
#
_symmetry.space_group_name_H-M   'P 1'
#
loop_
_entity.id
_entity.type
_entity.pdbx_description
1 polymer ?
#
loop_
_entity_poly.entity_id
_entity_poly.type
_entity_poly.pdbx_seq_one_letter_code
_entity_poly.pdbx_strand_id
1 'polypeptide(L)'
;MDHSIRLVHEVAQHLGENMVRTIAMDGMEGLVRGQPVLNTGSPITVMLHVANVATSEVSALLGRIPSAVGYQPTLATDLGGLQEHITTTKKGSITSVQAIYVSADDLTDPAPVTTFAHLDATTVLSRKISELSIYPAVDPLDSTSRMLSPHILGEEHYSTARGVQKVLQNYKNLQDIIAILRMDELSEDDKLTVARARKIQRFLSQPFHVAEAFTGAPGKYVELKASITSFQGVLDGKYDDLPEQSFYMVGGIEEVIAKADKNAKEFAA
;
A
#
# COMPACT_ATOMS: atom_id res chain seq x y z
N MET A 1 -5.12 0.03 -20.31
CA MET A 1 -6.44 0.68 -20.41
C MET A 1 -6.51 1.35 -21.77
N ASP A 2 -7.51 1.00 -22.55
CA ASP A 2 -7.72 1.54 -23.90
C ASP A 2 -7.82 3.08 -23.80
N HIS A 3 -6.99 3.80 -24.56
CA HIS A 3 -6.95 5.28 -24.56
C HIS A 3 -8.17 5.91 -25.27
N SER A 4 -9.28 5.16 -25.35
CA SER A 4 -10.50 5.50 -26.09
C SER A 4 -11.54 6.24 -25.26
N ILE A 5 -11.39 6.32 -23.93
CA ILE A 5 -12.30 7.08 -23.05
C ILE A 5 -11.85 8.55 -23.04
N ARG A 6 -12.47 9.37 -23.90
CA ARG A 6 -12.10 10.78 -24.08
C ARG A 6 -12.66 11.74 -23.02
N LEU A 7 -13.65 11.33 -22.21
CA LEU A 7 -14.30 12.22 -21.25
C LEU A 7 -15.00 11.47 -20.13
N VAL A 8 -14.61 11.73 -18.89
CA VAL A 8 -15.21 11.14 -17.67
C VAL A 8 -16.28 12.07 -17.12
N HIS A 9 -17.40 11.49 -16.70
CA HIS A 9 -18.50 12.20 -16.05
C HIS A 9 -18.73 11.63 -14.65
N GLU A 10 -18.74 12.48 -13.63
CA GLU A 10 -19.06 12.10 -12.25
C GLU A 10 -20.54 12.29 -11.97
N VAL A 11 -21.20 11.30 -11.38
CA VAL A 11 -22.60 11.40 -10.98
C VAL A 11 -22.75 12.28 -9.74
N ALA A 12 -23.33 13.47 -9.91
CA ALA A 12 -23.57 14.41 -8.81
C ALA A 12 -24.92 14.16 -8.13
N GLN A 13 -25.97 13.82 -8.90
CA GLN A 13 -27.32 13.71 -8.35
C GLN A 13 -28.21 12.75 -9.13
N HIS A 14 -28.98 11.92 -8.42
CA HIS A 14 -30.08 11.17 -9.02
C HIS A 14 -31.31 12.08 -9.16
N LEU A 15 -31.83 12.22 -10.38
CA LEU A 15 -32.98 13.07 -10.67
C LEU A 15 -34.31 12.31 -10.61
N GLY A 16 -34.27 10.97 -10.50
CA GLY A 16 -35.45 10.10 -10.63
C GLY A 16 -35.58 9.54 -12.04
N GLU A 17 -36.52 8.61 -12.25
CA GLU A 17 -36.84 8.05 -13.59
C GLU A 17 -35.63 7.49 -14.36
N ASN A 18 -34.70 6.83 -13.64
CA ASN A 18 -33.42 6.33 -14.17
C ASN A 18 -32.52 7.41 -14.81
N MET A 19 -32.70 8.68 -14.43
CA MET A 19 -31.85 9.79 -14.85
C MET A 19 -30.92 10.27 -13.73
N VAL A 20 -29.70 10.60 -14.12
CA VAL A 20 -28.67 11.17 -13.25
C VAL A 20 -28.14 12.47 -13.84
N ARG A 21 -27.89 13.45 -12.97
CA ARG A 21 -27.12 14.65 -13.27
C ARG A 21 -25.66 14.33 -13.04
N THR A 22 -24.84 14.57 -14.06
CA THR A 22 -23.40 14.38 -14.01
C THR A 22 -22.63 15.68 -14.21
N ILE A 23 -21.42 15.76 -13.66
CA ILE A 23 -20.45 16.82 -13.90
C ILE A 23 -19.35 16.22 -14.78
N ALA A 24 -18.98 16.88 -15.88
CA ALA A 24 -17.89 16.42 -16.71
C ALA A 24 -16.54 16.88 -16.14
N MET A 25 -15.56 15.99 -16.19
CA MET A 25 -14.23 16.22 -15.63
C MET A 25 -13.26 16.90 -16.61
N ASP A 26 -13.67 17.07 -17.87
CA ASP A 26 -12.88 17.72 -18.93
C ASP A 26 -13.83 18.46 -19.90
N GLY A 27 -13.29 19.11 -20.93
CA GLY A 27 -14.02 19.90 -21.92
C GLY A 27 -15.19 19.14 -22.57
N MET A 28 -16.32 19.83 -22.71
CA MET A 28 -17.59 19.27 -23.22
C MET A 28 -17.75 19.37 -24.75
N GLU A 29 -16.68 19.66 -25.49
CA GLU A 29 -16.76 19.86 -26.93
C GLU A 29 -17.16 18.56 -27.66
N GLY A 30 -18.16 18.68 -28.55
CA GLY A 30 -18.59 17.57 -29.41
C GLY A 30 -19.60 16.59 -28.78
N LEU A 31 -20.05 16.81 -27.54
CA LEU A 31 -21.11 16.00 -26.94
C LEU A 31 -22.48 16.33 -27.52
N VAL A 32 -23.25 15.29 -27.84
CA VAL A 32 -24.62 15.39 -28.35
C VAL A 32 -25.59 14.60 -27.49
N ARG A 33 -26.84 15.07 -27.40
CA ARG A 33 -27.90 14.37 -26.66
C ARG A 33 -28.14 12.99 -27.28
N GLY A 34 -28.31 11.97 -26.43
CA GLY A 34 -28.52 10.59 -26.86
C GLY A 34 -27.25 9.80 -27.17
N GLN A 35 -26.07 10.42 -27.00
CA GLN A 35 -24.80 9.71 -27.12
C GLN A 35 -24.71 8.61 -26.04
N PRO A 36 -24.37 7.37 -26.40
CA PRO A 36 -24.25 6.28 -25.44
C PRO A 36 -23.07 6.55 -24.51
N VAL A 37 -23.30 6.34 -23.22
CA VAL A 37 -22.29 6.43 -22.15
C VAL A 37 -22.18 5.10 -21.43
N LEU A 38 -20.96 4.74 -21.02
CA LEU A 38 -20.71 3.54 -20.22
C LEU A 38 -20.70 3.93 -18.75
N ASN A 39 -21.53 3.27 -17.93
CA ASN A 39 -21.40 3.35 -16.49
C ASN A 39 -20.28 2.39 -16.05
N THR A 40 -19.22 2.94 -15.46
CA THR A 40 -18.08 2.16 -14.96
C THR A 40 -18.46 1.28 -13.77
N GLY A 41 -19.55 1.58 -13.05
CA GLY A 41 -20.00 0.86 -11.85
C GLY A 41 -19.08 1.03 -10.64
N SER A 42 -17.85 1.50 -10.85
CA SER A 42 -16.89 1.91 -9.83
C SER A 42 -16.76 3.43 -9.80
N PRO A 43 -16.51 4.01 -8.62
CA PRO A 43 -16.23 5.43 -8.50
C PRO A 43 -14.90 5.84 -9.12
N ILE A 44 -14.70 7.16 -9.25
CA ILE A 44 -13.44 7.74 -9.72
C ILE A 44 -12.35 7.44 -8.68
N THR A 45 -11.29 6.75 -9.12
CA THR A 45 -10.05 6.59 -8.36
C THR A 45 -9.05 7.61 -8.88
N VAL A 46 -8.55 8.47 -8.00
CA VAL A 46 -7.59 9.52 -8.37
C VAL A 46 -6.27 9.26 -7.66
N MET A 47 -5.18 9.27 -8.45
CA MET A 47 -3.82 9.35 -7.94
C MET A 47 -3.47 10.83 -7.76
N LEU A 48 -3.19 11.25 -6.53
CA LEU A 48 -2.83 12.63 -6.22
C LEU A 48 -1.38 12.71 -5.77
N HIS A 49 -0.68 13.76 -6.21
CA HIS A 49 0.59 14.17 -5.61
C HIS A 49 0.30 15.36 -4.69
N VAL A 50 0.61 15.25 -3.40
CA VAL A 50 0.40 16.34 -2.45
C VAL A 50 1.53 17.35 -2.62
N ALA A 51 1.37 18.28 -3.57
CA ALA A 51 2.35 19.29 -3.91
C ALA A 51 2.25 20.51 -2.97
N ASN A 52 2.72 20.36 -1.73
CA ASN A 52 2.71 21.46 -0.75
C ASN A 52 3.66 22.61 -1.12
N VAL A 53 4.70 22.33 -1.90
CA VAL A 53 5.72 23.31 -2.30
C VAL A 53 5.14 24.41 -3.18
N ALA A 54 4.26 24.07 -4.13
CA ALA A 54 3.64 25.05 -5.03
C ALA A 54 2.77 26.05 -4.25
N THR A 55 2.00 25.58 -3.27
CA THR A 55 1.17 26.44 -2.42
C THR A 55 2.03 27.31 -1.49
N SER A 56 3.18 26.80 -1.04
CA SER A 56 4.14 27.58 -0.26
C SER A 56 4.76 28.73 -1.07
N GLU A 57 5.17 28.46 -2.31
CA GLU A 57 5.70 29.48 -3.22
C GLU A 57 4.67 30.58 -3.52
N VAL A 58 3.42 30.20 -3.80
CA VAL A 58 2.33 31.17 -4.00
C VAL A 58 2.08 31.98 -2.73
N SER A 59 2.10 31.35 -1.56
CA SER A 59 1.93 32.04 -0.27
C SER A 59 3.02 33.08 -0.02
N ALA A 60 4.29 32.75 -0.33
CA ALA A 60 5.41 33.67 -0.23
C ALA A 60 5.27 34.86 -1.20
N LEU A 61 4.84 34.61 -2.45
CA LEU A 61 4.57 35.68 -3.43
C LEU A 61 3.42 36.61 -3.01
N LEU A 62 2.42 36.09 -2.30
CA LEU A 62 1.32 36.86 -1.74
C LEU A 62 1.70 37.65 -0.47
N GLY A 63 2.97 37.59 -0.05
CA GLY A 63 3.48 38.31 1.12
C GLY A 63 2.98 37.76 2.45
N ARG A 64 2.49 36.51 2.49
CA ARG A 64 2.09 35.86 3.74
C ARG A 64 3.33 35.47 4.54
N ILE A 65 3.32 35.74 5.83
CA ILE A 65 4.41 35.32 6.74
C ILE A 65 4.43 33.79 6.79
N PRO A 66 5.56 33.14 6.48
CA PRO A 66 5.67 31.69 6.51
C PRO A 66 5.57 31.14 7.93
N SER A 67 5.05 29.92 8.02
CA SER A 67 4.96 29.12 9.24
C SER A 67 6.23 28.27 9.43
N ALA A 68 6.16 27.25 10.30
CA ALA A 68 7.23 26.30 10.57
C ALA A 68 7.83 25.74 9.28
N VAL A 69 9.17 25.67 9.22
CA VAL A 69 9.94 25.09 8.12
C VAL A 69 9.70 25.77 6.76
N GLY A 70 9.08 26.96 6.74
CA GLY A 70 8.87 27.74 5.51
C GLY A 70 7.59 27.41 4.76
N TYR A 71 6.65 26.66 5.35
CA TYR A 71 5.34 26.39 4.74
C TYR A 71 4.37 27.57 4.88
N GLN A 72 3.33 27.60 4.04
CA GLN A 72 2.25 28.56 4.14
C GLN A 72 1.50 28.45 5.49
N PRO A 73 1.05 29.56 6.09
CA PRO A 73 0.29 29.53 7.34
C PRO A 73 -1.09 28.86 7.18
N THR A 74 -1.59 28.76 5.95
CA THR A 74 -2.88 28.14 5.61
C THR A 74 -2.79 26.65 5.31
N LEU A 75 -1.63 26.00 5.51
CA LEU A 75 -1.37 24.61 5.11
C LEU A 75 -2.48 23.64 5.56
N ALA A 76 -2.85 23.69 6.84
CA ALA A 76 -3.88 22.80 7.38
C ALA A 76 -5.28 23.09 6.82
N THR A 77 -5.62 24.36 6.59
CA THR A 77 -6.93 24.75 6.04
C THR A 77 -7.05 24.37 4.58
N ASP A 78 -6.01 24.62 3.78
CA ASP A 78 -5.98 24.32 2.35
C ASP A 78 -6.02 22.79 2.12
N LEU A 79 -5.23 22.03 2.90
CA LEU A 79 -5.29 20.57 2.88
C LEU A 79 -6.63 20.04 3.38
N GLY A 80 -7.15 20.57 4.49
CA GLY A 80 -8.43 20.15 5.05
C GLY A 80 -9.58 20.29 4.04
N GLY A 81 -9.68 21.46 3.38
CA GLY A 81 -10.70 21.70 2.37
C GLY A 81 -10.62 20.74 1.18
N LEU A 82 -9.41 20.35 0.75
CA LEU A 82 -9.22 19.35 -0.29
C LEU A 82 -9.59 17.94 0.19
N GLN A 83 -9.12 17.55 1.37
CA GLN A 83 -9.30 16.20 1.90
C GLN A 83 -10.76 15.91 2.24
N GLU A 84 -11.53 16.91 2.70
CA GLU A 84 -12.95 16.74 3.01
C GLU A 84 -13.81 16.40 1.78
N HIS A 85 -13.37 16.79 0.58
CA HIS A 85 -14.04 16.39 -0.66
C HIS A 85 -13.81 14.92 -1.02
N ILE A 86 -12.75 14.30 -0.49
CA ILE A 86 -12.41 12.90 -0.71
C ILE A 86 -13.11 12.07 0.36
N THR A 87 -14.36 11.70 0.11
CA THR A 87 -15.16 10.97 1.09
C THR A 87 -16.12 9.95 0.47
N THR A 88 -16.76 9.15 1.32
CA THR A 88 -17.81 8.22 0.92
C THR A 88 -19.18 8.79 1.26
N THR A 89 -20.06 8.84 0.26
CA THR A 89 -21.44 9.29 0.38
C THR A 89 -22.42 8.17 0.04
N LYS A 90 -23.72 8.39 0.25
CA LYS A 90 -24.77 7.44 -0.15
C LYS A 90 -24.86 7.20 -1.66
N LYS A 91 -24.29 8.10 -2.49
CA LYS A 91 -24.36 8.03 -3.96
C LYS A 91 -23.12 7.39 -4.60
N GLY A 92 -22.02 7.33 -3.86
CA GLY A 92 -20.72 6.87 -4.35
C GLY A 92 -19.63 7.20 -3.35
N SER A 93 -18.44 6.64 -3.58
CA SER A 93 -17.24 6.94 -2.80
C SER A 93 -16.16 7.56 -3.68
N ILE A 94 -15.20 8.25 -3.10
CA ILE A 94 -13.94 8.57 -3.79
C ILE A 94 -12.83 7.96 -2.95
N THR A 95 -12.08 7.03 -3.53
CA THR A 95 -10.90 6.46 -2.87
C THR A 95 -9.67 7.13 -3.49
N SER A 96 -8.96 7.91 -2.69
CA SER A 96 -7.71 8.54 -3.11
C SER A 96 -6.51 7.71 -2.69
N VAL A 97 -5.53 7.61 -3.58
CA VAL A 97 -4.19 7.13 -3.26
C VAL A 97 -3.25 8.31 -3.45
N GLN A 98 -2.63 8.75 -2.35
CA GLN A 98 -1.87 9.99 -2.30
C GLN A 98 -0.38 9.68 -2.16
N ALA A 99 0.41 10.11 -3.14
CA ALA A 99 1.86 10.07 -3.05
C ALA A 99 2.33 11.28 -2.25
N ILE A 100 2.86 11.02 -1.05
CA ILE A 100 3.41 12.02 -0.15
C ILE A 100 4.93 11.89 -0.20
N TYR A 101 5.59 12.95 -0.66
CA TYR A 101 7.04 13.02 -0.60
C TYR A 101 7.47 13.46 0.80
N VAL A 102 8.35 12.67 1.40
CA VAL A 102 8.94 12.97 2.71
C VAL A 102 10.38 13.40 2.48
N SER A 103 10.67 14.68 2.74
CA SER A 103 12.02 15.23 2.60
C SER A 103 12.95 14.60 3.63
N ALA A 104 14.12 14.13 3.18
CA ALA A 104 15.17 13.57 4.04
C ALA A 104 14.70 12.43 4.97
N ASP A 105 13.67 11.68 4.57
CA ASP A 105 13.07 10.60 5.37
C ASP A 105 12.55 11.06 6.75
N ASP A 106 12.27 12.36 6.92
CA ASP A 106 11.77 12.96 8.17
C ASP A 106 10.23 13.02 8.23
N LEU A 107 9.63 12.07 8.94
CA LEU A 107 8.18 12.01 9.17
C LEU A 107 7.65 13.09 10.13
N THR A 108 8.52 13.87 10.76
CA THR A 108 8.13 14.95 11.68
C THR A 108 7.93 16.29 10.98
N ASP A 109 8.22 16.37 9.67
CA ASP A 109 7.97 17.56 8.87
C ASP A 109 6.47 17.95 8.90
N PRO A 110 6.14 19.25 9.01
CA PRO A 110 4.75 19.71 9.12
C PRO A 110 3.82 19.25 7.98
N ALA A 111 4.33 19.07 6.76
CA ALA A 111 3.52 18.68 5.61
C ALA A 111 3.03 17.21 5.70
N PRO A 112 3.90 16.21 5.87
CA PRO A 112 3.50 14.83 6.15
C PRO A 112 2.58 14.74 7.37
N VAL A 113 2.95 15.37 8.50
CA VAL A 113 2.18 15.29 9.75
C VAL A 113 0.75 15.79 9.57
N THR A 114 0.57 16.93 8.91
CA THR A 114 -0.76 17.50 8.66
C THR A 114 -1.58 16.59 7.74
N THR A 115 -0.94 16.02 6.71
CA THR A 115 -1.62 15.14 5.76
C THR A 115 -2.05 13.82 6.41
N PHE A 116 -1.20 13.23 7.25
CA PHE A 116 -1.48 11.96 7.93
C PHE A 116 -2.71 11.99 8.82
N ALA A 117 -3.07 13.14 9.40
CA ALA A 117 -4.29 13.28 10.19
C ALA A 117 -5.57 12.95 9.41
N HIS A 118 -5.55 13.19 8.10
CA HIS A 118 -6.69 12.96 7.21
C HIS A 118 -6.70 11.56 6.58
N LEU A 119 -5.59 10.82 6.63
CA LEU A 119 -5.50 9.51 5.98
C LEU A 119 -6.11 8.40 6.83
N ASP A 120 -6.82 7.49 6.18
CA ASP A 120 -7.33 6.27 6.80
C ASP A 120 -6.30 5.13 6.80
N ALA A 121 -5.35 5.16 5.87
CA ALA A 121 -4.24 4.22 5.78
C ALA A 121 -2.97 4.92 5.31
N THR A 122 -1.84 4.53 5.89
CA THR A 122 -0.51 5.00 5.52
C THR A 122 0.32 3.81 5.04
N THR A 123 0.86 3.92 3.83
CA THR A 123 1.81 2.94 3.28
C THR A 123 3.18 3.59 3.24
N VAL A 124 4.05 3.20 4.17
CA VAL A 124 5.40 3.75 4.29
C VAL A 124 6.34 2.93 3.42
N LEU A 125 7.05 3.60 2.51
CA LEU A 125 8.08 2.98 1.69
C LEU A 125 9.44 3.22 2.32
N SER A 126 10.23 2.16 2.50
CA SER A 126 11.51 2.22 3.20
C SER A 126 12.68 1.89 2.28
N ARG A 127 13.70 2.75 2.30
CA ARG A 127 14.94 2.51 1.56
C ARG A 127 15.64 1.22 2.01
N LYS A 128 15.66 0.95 3.31
CA LYS A 128 16.28 -0.25 3.88
C LYS A 128 15.69 -1.54 3.31
N ILE A 129 14.37 -1.55 3.05
CA ILE A 129 13.68 -2.71 2.46
C ILE A 129 14.02 -2.85 0.97
N SER A 130 14.11 -1.73 0.24
CA SER A 130 14.52 -1.75 -1.16
C SER A 130 15.96 -2.23 -1.37
N GLU A 131 16.88 -1.89 -0.44
CA GLU A 131 18.27 -2.36 -0.44
C GLU A 131 18.37 -3.89 -0.24
N LEU A 132 17.39 -4.48 0.44
CA LEU A 132 17.23 -5.94 0.56
C LEU A 132 16.62 -6.58 -0.70
N SER A 133 16.38 -5.80 -1.77
CA SER A 133 15.71 -6.22 -3.01
C SER A 133 14.27 -6.71 -2.81
N ILE A 134 13.61 -6.30 -1.73
CA ILE A 134 12.20 -6.64 -1.47
C ILE A 134 11.33 -5.56 -2.12
N TYR A 135 10.51 -5.98 -3.08
CA TYR A 135 9.55 -5.12 -3.78
C TYR A 135 8.13 -5.70 -3.71
N PRO A 136 7.12 -4.88 -3.39
CA PRO A 136 7.20 -3.45 -3.06
C PRO A 136 7.91 -3.20 -1.71
N ALA A 137 8.63 -2.08 -1.62
CA ALA A 137 9.46 -1.75 -0.45
C ALA A 137 8.64 -1.18 0.73
N VAL A 138 7.52 -1.84 1.06
CA VAL A 138 6.59 -1.41 2.12
C VAL A 138 7.10 -1.86 3.48
N ASP A 139 7.14 -0.94 4.45
CA ASP A 139 7.40 -1.27 5.84
C ASP A 139 6.10 -1.65 6.57
N PRO A 140 5.90 -2.93 6.94
CA PRO A 140 4.65 -3.40 7.56
C PRO A 140 4.50 -3.01 9.04
N LEU A 141 5.57 -2.52 9.69
CA LEU A 141 5.53 -2.06 11.08
C LEU A 141 5.20 -0.57 11.17
N ASP A 142 5.74 0.24 10.26
CA ASP A 142 5.49 1.69 10.21
C ASP A 142 4.23 2.04 9.41
N SER A 143 3.75 1.15 8.54
CA SER A 143 2.48 1.31 7.83
C SER A 143 1.28 1.06 8.74
N THR A 144 0.23 1.87 8.60
CA THR A 144 -0.96 1.79 9.47
C THR A 144 -2.25 1.82 8.67
N SER A 145 -3.33 1.31 9.27
CA SER A 145 -4.67 1.41 8.70
C SER A 145 -5.72 1.43 9.81
N ARG A 146 -6.68 2.36 9.72
CA ARG A 146 -7.87 2.41 10.58
C ARG A 146 -8.79 1.21 10.40
N MET A 147 -8.72 0.55 9.24
CA MET A 147 -9.50 -0.66 8.97
C MET A 147 -8.98 -1.89 9.71
N LEU A 148 -7.79 -1.84 10.32
CA LEU A 148 -7.20 -2.96 11.08
C LEU A 148 -7.92 -3.16 12.42
N SER A 149 -9.17 -3.61 12.35
CA SER A 149 -10.05 -3.90 13.48
C SER A 149 -10.82 -5.20 13.23
N PRO A 150 -11.00 -6.06 14.24
CA PRO A 150 -11.77 -7.32 14.10
C PRO A 150 -13.19 -7.09 13.60
N HIS A 151 -13.80 -5.96 13.97
CA HIS A 151 -15.18 -5.61 13.59
C HIS A 151 -15.33 -5.30 12.09
N ILE A 152 -14.24 -4.91 11.42
CA ILE A 152 -14.24 -4.54 9.99
C ILE A 152 -13.74 -5.71 9.13
N LEU A 153 -12.65 -6.37 9.54
CA LEU A 153 -11.97 -7.38 8.73
C LEU A 153 -12.38 -8.83 9.06
N GLY A 154 -13.01 -9.05 10.22
CA GLY A 154 -13.18 -10.37 10.80
C GLY A 154 -11.95 -10.82 11.61
N GLU A 155 -12.16 -11.79 12.50
CA GLU A 155 -11.13 -12.29 13.42
C GLU A 155 -9.96 -12.97 12.71
N GLU A 156 -10.21 -13.73 11.64
CA GLU A 156 -9.17 -14.48 10.92
C GLU A 156 -8.14 -13.55 10.29
N HIS A 157 -8.60 -12.54 9.54
CA HIS A 157 -7.72 -11.57 8.91
C HIS A 157 -6.98 -10.72 9.96
N TYR A 158 -7.69 -10.24 10.98
CA TYR A 158 -7.09 -9.42 12.03
C TYR A 158 -5.99 -10.19 12.80
N SER A 159 -6.27 -11.41 13.22
CA SER A 159 -5.32 -12.25 13.96
C SER A 159 -4.10 -12.62 13.12
N THR A 160 -4.29 -12.94 11.83
CA THR A 160 -3.19 -13.20 10.89
C THR A 160 -2.30 -11.98 10.74
N ALA A 161 -2.87 -10.80 10.47
CA ALA A 161 -2.12 -9.56 10.28
C ALA A 161 -1.35 -9.15 11.55
N ARG A 162 -1.98 -9.25 12.74
CA ARG A 162 -1.32 -8.98 14.02
C ARG A 162 -0.25 -10.02 14.35
N GLY A 163 -0.47 -11.29 13.99
CA GLY A 163 0.53 -12.35 14.12
C GLY A 163 1.78 -12.06 13.30
N VAL A 164 1.60 -11.68 12.03
CA VAL A 164 2.71 -11.26 11.15
C VAL A 164 3.47 -10.08 11.74
N GLN A 165 2.78 -9.02 12.17
CA GLN A 165 3.42 -7.85 12.81
C GLN A 165 4.20 -8.24 14.07
N LYS A 166 3.65 -9.13 14.90
CA LYS A 166 4.31 -9.59 16.13
C LYS A 166 5.60 -10.36 15.82
N VAL A 167 5.58 -11.26 14.84
CA VAL A 167 6.78 -12.02 14.43
C VAL A 167 7.86 -11.07 13.89
N LEU A 168 7.48 -10.09 13.06
CA LEU A 168 8.42 -9.10 12.52
C LEU A 168 8.99 -8.17 13.60
N GLN A 169 8.17 -7.77 14.58
CA GLN A 169 8.62 -6.96 15.71
C GLN A 169 9.60 -7.73 16.60
N ASN A 170 9.30 -9.00 16.90
CA ASN A 170 10.21 -9.87 17.66
C ASN A 170 11.54 -10.05 16.91
N TYR A 171 11.48 -10.24 15.59
CA TYR A 171 12.68 -10.33 14.76
C TYR A 171 13.54 -9.07 14.83
N LYS A 172 12.92 -7.88 14.76
CA LYS A 172 13.64 -6.59 14.92
C LYS A 172 14.37 -6.51 16.26
N ASN A 173 13.73 -6.94 17.36
CA ASN A 173 14.36 -6.97 18.67
C ASN A 173 15.52 -7.98 18.74
N LEU A 174 15.40 -9.11 18.05
CA LEU A 174 16.43 -10.14 17.99
C LEU A 174 17.61 -9.76 17.07
N GLN A 175 17.41 -8.89 16.07
CA GLN A 175 18.48 -8.45 15.16
C GLN A 175 19.65 -7.80 15.90
N ASP A 176 19.38 -6.95 16.89
CA ASP A 176 20.42 -6.30 17.69
C ASP A 176 21.22 -7.33 18.52
N ILE A 177 20.53 -8.35 19.04
CA ILE A 177 21.14 -9.45 19.79
C ILE A 177 22.00 -10.31 18.86
N ILE A 178 21.49 -10.66 17.66
CA ILE A 178 22.21 -11.44 16.64
C ILE A 178 23.49 -10.74 16.22
N ALA A 179 23.45 -9.40 16.08
CA ALA A 179 24.61 -8.61 15.71
C ALA A 179 25.75 -8.67 16.76
N ILE A 180 25.42 -8.89 18.04
CA ILE A 180 26.37 -8.95 19.15
C ILE A 180 26.82 -10.39 19.45
N LEU A 181 25.87 -11.31 19.68
CA LEU A 181 26.12 -12.65 20.21
C LEU A 181 26.22 -13.74 19.12
N ARG A 182 25.82 -13.43 17.88
CA ARG A 182 25.61 -14.38 16.77
C ARG A 182 24.38 -15.28 16.96
N MET A 183 24.02 -15.97 15.89
CA MET A 183 22.77 -16.74 15.79
C MET A 183 22.77 -18.04 16.61
N ASP A 184 23.95 -18.59 16.90
CA ASP A 184 24.09 -19.89 17.59
C ASP A 184 23.71 -19.82 19.07
N GLU A 185 23.87 -18.63 19.67
CA GLU A 185 23.59 -18.34 21.09
C GLU A 185 22.11 -18.10 21.40
N LEU A 186 21.26 -18.04 20.37
CA LEU A 186 19.82 -17.89 20.54
C LEU A 186 19.17 -19.19 21.03
N SER A 187 18.05 -19.05 21.74
CA SER A 187 17.19 -20.18 22.04
C SER A 187 16.65 -20.81 20.74
N GLU A 188 16.30 -22.10 20.77
CA GLU A 188 15.73 -22.76 19.59
C GLU A 188 14.41 -22.11 19.12
N ASP A 189 13.60 -21.60 20.07
CA ASP A 189 12.37 -20.87 19.77
C ASP A 189 12.63 -19.52 19.08
N ASP A 190 13.70 -18.81 19.48
CA ASP A 190 14.11 -17.56 18.84
C ASP A 190 14.68 -17.81 17.44
N LYS A 191 15.45 -18.89 17.25
CA LYS A 191 15.93 -19.32 15.93
C LYS A 191 14.76 -19.59 14.98
N LEU A 192 13.73 -20.29 15.45
CA LEU A 192 12.50 -20.51 14.68
C LEU A 192 11.79 -19.19 14.35
N THR A 193 11.69 -18.28 15.31
CA THR A 193 11.09 -16.95 15.10
C THR A 193 11.84 -16.16 14.02
N VAL A 194 13.17 -16.16 14.07
CA VAL A 194 14.03 -15.52 13.05
C VAL A 194 13.82 -16.16 11.67
N ALA A 195 13.81 -17.49 11.59
CA ALA A 195 13.61 -18.21 10.33
C ALA A 195 12.24 -17.87 9.71
N ARG A 196 11.16 -17.87 10.51
CA ARG A 196 9.82 -17.50 10.05
C ARG A 196 9.74 -16.03 9.64
N ALA A 197 10.34 -15.12 10.41
CA ALA A 197 10.36 -13.70 10.08
C ALA A 197 11.05 -13.42 8.73
N ARG A 198 12.18 -14.08 8.47
CA ARG A 198 12.91 -13.97 7.20
C ARG A 198 12.13 -14.53 6.01
N LYS A 199 11.32 -15.58 6.22
CA LYS A 199 10.38 -16.10 5.22
C LYS A 199 9.25 -15.10 4.96
N ILE A 200 8.63 -14.56 6.01
CA ILE A 200 7.58 -13.55 5.91
C ILE A 200 8.06 -12.31 5.15
N GLN A 201 9.25 -11.78 5.47
CA GLN A 201 9.81 -10.62 4.77
C GLN A 201 9.97 -10.85 3.27
N ARG A 202 10.40 -12.05 2.87
CA ARG A 202 10.50 -12.42 1.45
C ARG A 202 9.13 -12.66 0.83
N PHE A 203 8.20 -13.26 1.57
CA PHE A 203 6.85 -13.54 1.07
C PHE A 203 6.00 -12.28 0.89
N LEU A 204 6.36 -11.18 1.57
CA LEU A 204 5.79 -9.85 1.30
C LEU A 204 6.26 -9.26 -0.04
N SER A 205 7.27 -9.84 -0.68
CA SER A 205 7.67 -9.43 -2.02
C SER A 205 6.80 -10.08 -3.09
N GLN A 206 6.39 -9.31 -4.09
CA GLN A 206 5.48 -9.76 -5.14
C GLN A 206 5.87 -9.16 -6.49
N PRO A 207 5.94 -9.96 -7.57
CA PRO A 207 6.18 -9.44 -8.91
C PRO A 207 4.95 -8.68 -9.43
N PHE A 208 5.19 -7.49 -9.96
CA PHE A 208 4.14 -6.65 -10.54
C PHE A 208 4.04 -6.80 -12.05
N HIS A 209 2.82 -6.83 -12.58
CA HIS A 209 2.56 -6.86 -14.02
C HIS A 209 3.21 -5.68 -14.76
N VAL A 210 3.23 -4.50 -14.13
CA VAL A 210 3.87 -3.30 -14.70
C VAL A 210 5.40 -3.36 -14.66
N ALA A 211 5.96 -4.22 -13.83
CA ALA A 211 7.40 -4.36 -13.65
C ALA A 211 7.99 -5.54 -14.42
N GLU A 212 7.18 -6.31 -15.17
CA GLU A 212 7.62 -7.50 -15.92
C GLU A 212 8.79 -7.20 -16.85
N ALA A 213 8.79 -6.02 -17.49
CA ALA A 213 9.87 -5.58 -18.37
C ALA A 213 11.22 -5.40 -17.63
N PHE A 214 11.20 -5.14 -16.33
CA PHE A 214 12.39 -4.94 -15.50
C PHE A 214 12.78 -6.20 -14.73
N THR A 215 11.80 -6.94 -14.21
CA THR A 215 12.03 -8.14 -13.39
C THR A 215 12.24 -9.39 -14.23
N GLY A 216 11.75 -9.41 -15.48
CA GLY A 216 11.71 -10.59 -16.34
C GLY A 216 10.77 -11.70 -15.85
N ALA A 217 10.04 -11.47 -14.75
CA ALA A 217 9.11 -12.41 -14.15
C ALA A 217 7.68 -11.92 -14.32
N PRO A 218 6.71 -12.80 -14.68
CA PRO A 218 5.33 -12.42 -14.88
C PRO A 218 4.72 -11.91 -13.57
N GLY A 219 3.93 -10.85 -13.68
CA GLY A 219 3.19 -10.28 -12.57
C GLY A 219 2.21 -11.27 -11.98
N LYS A 220 1.93 -11.09 -10.69
CA LYS A 220 0.98 -11.93 -9.97
C LYS A 220 -0.12 -11.09 -9.35
N TYR A 221 -1.33 -11.62 -9.39
CA TYR A 221 -2.47 -11.13 -8.62
C TYR A 221 -2.83 -12.22 -7.61
N VAL A 222 -2.89 -11.87 -6.33
CA VAL A 222 -3.19 -12.80 -5.24
C VAL A 222 -4.50 -12.38 -4.60
N GLU A 223 -5.45 -13.31 -4.50
CA GLU A 223 -6.71 -13.04 -3.83
C GLU A 223 -6.54 -12.89 -2.33
N LEU A 224 -7.35 -12.03 -1.71
CA LEU A 224 -7.28 -11.75 -0.28
C LEU A 224 -7.38 -13.01 0.60
N LYS A 225 -8.33 -13.91 0.28
CA LYS A 225 -8.51 -15.16 1.03
C LYS A 225 -7.27 -16.04 0.95
N ALA A 226 -6.70 -16.17 -0.24
CA ALA A 226 -5.48 -16.95 -0.45
C ALA A 226 -4.29 -16.36 0.32
N SER A 227 -4.15 -15.03 0.35
CA SER A 227 -3.12 -14.35 1.15
C SER A 227 -3.26 -14.67 2.64
N ILE A 228 -4.46 -14.55 3.20
CA ILE A 228 -4.72 -14.82 4.62
C ILE A 228 -4.35 -16.27 4.97
N THR A 229 -4.85 -17.25 4.21
CA THR A 229 -4.54 -18.66 4.45
C THR A 229 -3.04 -18.97 4.30
N SER A 230 -2.37 -18.32 3.34
CA SER A 230 -0.92 -18.49 3.13
C SER A 230 -0.11 -18.00 4.32
N PHE A 231 -0.37 -16.76 4.77
CA PHE A 231 0.32 -16.20 5.94
C PHE A 231 -0.03 -16.93 7.23
N GLN A 232 -1.28 -17.34 7.42
CA GLN A 232 -1.68 -18.14 8.58
C GLN A 232 -0.92 -19.48 8.60
N GLY A 233 -0.76 -20.15 7.46
CA GLY A 233 0.02 -21.38 7.39
C GLY A 233 1.51 -21.18 7.72
N VAL A 234 2.09 -20.03 7.37
CA VAL A 234 3.46 -19.66 7.77
C VAL A 234 3.54 -19.41 9.29
N LEU A 235 2.55 -18.74 9.89
CA LEU A 235 2.48 -18.51 11.33
C LEU A 235 2.31 -19.82 12.12
N ASP A 236 1.49 -20.74 11.61
CA ASP A 236 1.25 -22.06 12.18
C ASP A 236 2.47 -23.01 12.07
N GLY A 237 3.50 -22.65 11.29
CA GLY A 237 4.70 -23.46 11.08
C GLY A 237 4.55 -24.58 10.04
N LYS A 238 3.47 -24.59 9.24
CA LYS A 238 3.22 -25.63 8.23
C LYS A 238 4.27 -25.65 7.10
N TYR A 239 5.02 -24.56 6.95
CA TYR A 239 6.01 -24.35 5.89
C TYR A 239 7.42 -24.11 6.44
N ASP A 240 7.69 -24.58 7.66
CA ASP A 240 8.99 -24.43 8.30
C ASP A 240 10.11 -25.21 7.58
N ASP A 241 9.77 -26.31 6.92
CA ASP A 241 10.71 -27.12 6.15
C ASP A 241 11.12 -26.46 4.82
N LEU A 242 10.35 -25.48 4.32
CA LEU A 242 10.62 -24.85 3.04
C LEU A 242 11.79 -23.84 3.13
N PRO A 243 12.70 -23.79 2.14
CA PRO A 243 13.80 -22.82 2.12
C PRO A 243 13.31 -21.37 2.04
N GLU A 244 14.04 -20.43 2.68
CA GLU A 244 13.71 -19.00 2.67
C GLU A 244 13.61 -18.41 1.24
N GLN A 245 14.45 -18.87 0.31
CA GLN A 245 14.50 -18.38 -1.06
C GLN A 245 13.24 -18.72 -1.88
N SER A 246 12.51 -19.77 -1.50
CA SER A 246 11.28 -20.16 -2.17
C SER A 246 10.15 -19.14 -1.97
N PHE A 247 10.23 -18.32 -0.91
CA PHE A 247 9.27 -17.26 -0.61
C PHE A 247 9.56 -15.94 -1.33
N TYR A 248 10.67 -15.82 -2.06
CA TYR A 248 11.05 -14.57 -2.73
C TYR A 248 10.40 -14.44 -4.11
N MET A 249 9.79 -13.29 -4.40
CA MET A 249 9.16 -12.92 -5.68
C MET A 249 8.17 -13.98 -6.20
N VAL A 250 7.13 -14.24 -5.42
CA VAL A 250 6.08 -15.22 -5.71
C VAL A 250 4.70 -14.64 -5.40
N GLY A 251 3.64 -15.27 -5.91
CA GLY A 251 2.26 -14.93 -5.55
C GLY A 251 1.79 -15.67 -4.30
N GLY A 252 1.05 -16.77 -4.50
CA GLY A 252 0.49 -17.58 -3.43
C GLY A 252 1.43 -18.68 -2.92
N ILE A 253 1.01 -19.37 -1.86
CA ILE A 253 1.80 -20.44 -1.24
C ILE A 253 2.02 -21.65 -2.16
N GLU A 254 1.12 -21.91 -3.10
CA GLU A 254 1.27 -22.98 -4.10
C GLU A 254 2.52 -22.78 -4.96
N GLU A 255 2.83 -21.53 -5.31
CA GLU A 255 4.03 -21.18 -6.07
C GLU A 255 5.29 -21.34 -5.23
N VAL A 256 5.22 -21.07 -3.92
CA VAL A 256 6.33 -21.30 -2.98
C VAL A 256 6.69 -22.78 -2.96
N ILE A 257 5.69 -23.66 -2.85
CA ILE A 257 5.89 -25.12 -2.83
C ILE A 257 6.49 -25.59 -4.16
N ALA A 258 5.91 -25.17 -5.28
CA ALA A 258 6.43 -25.54 -6.60
C ALA A 258 7.88 -25.06 -6.83
N LYS A 259 8.21 -23.87 -6.34
CA LYS A 259 9.56 -23.31 -6.40
C LYS A 259 10.54 -24.06 -5.48
N ALA A 260 10.09 -24.46 -4.29
CA ALA A 260 10.87 -25.27 -3.37
C ALA A 260 11.20 -26.64 -3.97
N ASP A 261 10.22 -27.31 -4.58
CA ASP A 261 10.40 -28.59 -5.26
C ASP A 261 11.36 -28.49 -6.45
N LYS A 262 11.27 -27.40 -7.21
CA LYS A 262 12.20 -27.14 -8.32
C LYS A 262 13.62 -26.94 -7.82
N ASN A 263 13.81 -26.11 -6.79
CA ASN A 263 15.12 -25.88 -6.19
C ASN A 263 15.70 -27.18 -5.64
N ALA A 264 14.90 -27.99 -4.93
CA ALA A 264 15.34 -29.28 -4.40
C ALA A 264 15.82 -30.24 -5.50
N LYS A 265 15.15 -30.24 -6.67
CA LYS A 265 15.56 -31.03 -7.84
C LYS A 265 16.84 -30.50 -8.50
N GLU A 266 17.02 -29.19 -8.56
CA GLU A 266 18.25 -28.58 -9.10
C GLU A 266 19.46 -28.80 -8.18
N PHE A 267 19.28 -28.84 -6.86
CA PHE A 267 20.37 -29.15 -5.92
C PHE A 267 20.70 -30.65 -5.83
N ALA A 268 19.77 -31.53 -6.24
CA ALA A 268 19.99 -32.97 -6.28
C ALA A 268 20.61 -33.47 -7.59
N ALA A 269 20.68 -32.61 -8.62
CA ALA A 269 21.28 -32.88 -9.93
C ALA A 269 22.72 -32.35 -10.00
#